data_AF-A0A2J5HTN9-F1
#
_entry.id   AF-A0A2J5HTN9-F1
#
_cell.length_a   1.000
_cell.length_b   1.000
_cell.length_c   1.000
_cell.angle_alpha   90.00
_cell.angle_beta   90.00
_cell.angle_gamma   90.00
#
_symmetry.space_group_name_H-M   'P 1'
#
loop_
_entity.id
_entity.type
_entity.pdbx_description
1 polymer ?
#
loop_
_entity_poly.entity_id
_entity_poly.type
_entity_poly.pdbx_seq_one_letter_code
_entity_poly.pdbx_strand_id
1 'polypeptide(L)'
;MPRVPTTKEVVPGAPVNIVLKADQPTGRTVSGIISAVLTRGNHPRGIKVRLTDGRVGRVQSMGTGGGPQPAATEGQWTRRGDPQGAELPSSNVGLDAYVVNARPRQNRRNERRNEPQDEPKAEGPTVTCPVCGDFEGDETAVAHHVAGHFAD
;
A
#
# COMPACT_ATOMS: atom_id res chain seq x y z
N MET A 1 -5.04 -0.48 -26.73
CA MET A 1 -4.24 -0.78 -25.51
C MET A 1 -2.90 -0.08 -25.61
N PRO A 2 -2.40 0.62 -24.57
CA PRO A 2 -1.01 1.01 -24.53
C PRO A 2 -0.15 -0.26 -24.65
N ARG A 3 0.70 -0.31 -25.67
CA ARG A 3 1.60 -1.43 -25.90
C ARG A 3 2.66 -1.40 -24.80
N VAL A 4 2.55 -2.32 -23.85
CA VAL A 4 3.52 -2.45 -22.77
C VAL A 4 4.90 -2.70 -23.40
N PRO A 5 5.91 -1.87 -23.11
CA PRO A 5 7.23 -2.03 -23.70
C PRO A 5 7.87 -3.33 -23.21
N THR A 6 8.67 -3.96 -24.08
CA THR A 6 9.39 -5.19 -23.77
C THR A 6 10.71 -4.88 -23.07
N THR A 7 11.28 -5.83 -22.31
CA THR A 7 12.52 -5.63 -21.54
C THR A 7 13.71 -5.21 -22.40
N LYS A 8 13.67 -5.51 -23.70
CA LYS A 8 14.69 -5.06 -24.67
C LYS A 8 14.63 -3.56 -24.96
N GLU A 9 13.45 -2.94 -24.84
CA GLU A 9 13.24 -1.51 -25.10
C GLU A 9 13.54 -0.67 -23.84
N VAL A 10 13.44 -1.31 -22.66
CA VAL A 10 13.63 -0.68 -21.36
C VAL A 10 15.08 -0.81 -20.92
N VAL A 11 15.89 0.20 -21.25
CA VAL A 11 17.31 0.27 -20.88
C VAL A 11 17.54 1.22 -19.69
N PRO A 12 18.53 0.94 -18.82
CA PRO A 12 18.97 1.91 -17.80
C PRO A 12 19.36 3.24 -18.46
N GLY A 13 18.97 4.37 -17.86
CA GLY A 13 19.18 5.70 -18.41
C GLY A 13 18.07 6.20 -19.34
N ALA A 14 17.11 5.37 -19.75
CA ALA A 14 15.99 5.83 -20.56
C ALA A 14 14.93 6.56 -19.71
N PRO A 15 14.29 7.62 -20.27
CA PRO A 15 13.12 8.24 -19.67
C PRO A 15 11.89 7.34 -19.84
N VAL A 16 11.17 7.11 -18.75
CA VAL A 16 9.97 6.27 -18.73
C VAL A 16 8.89 6.83 -17.82
N ASN A 17 7.66 6.42 -18.07
CA ASN A 17 6.53 6.68 -17.20
C ASN A 17 6.21 5.39 -16.42
N ILE A 18 6.33 5.46 -15.09
CA ILE A 18 6.09 4.33 -14.19
C ILE A 18 4.88 4.56 -13.28
N VAL A 19 4.18 3.49 -12.94
CA VAL A 19 3.18 3.49 -11.87
C VAL A 19 3.81 2.92 -10.61
N LEU A 20 3.81 3.71 -9.54
CA LEU A 20 4.28 3.28 -8.22
C LEU A 20 3.25 2.35 -7.57
N LYS A 21 3.68 1.56 -6.58
CA LYS A 21 2.75 0.70 -5.83
C LYS A 21 1.63 1.49 -5.17
N ALA A 22 1.95 2.65 -4.60
CA ALA A 22 0.98 3.57 -3.99
C ALA A 22 -0.04 4.12 -4.99
N ASP A 23 0.35 4.28 -6.25
CA ASP A 23 -0.47 4.84 -7.33
C ASP A 23 -1.16 3.77 -8.18
N GLN A 24 -1.05 2.47 -7.85
CA GLN A 24 -1.80 1.41 -8.54
C GLN A 24 -3.33 1.59 -8.52
N PRO A 25 -3.98 2.04 -7.42
CA PRO A 25 -5.43 2.27 -7.44
C PRO A 25 -5.82 3.55 -8.22
N THR A 26 -4.96 4.56 -8.26
CA THR A 26 -5.22 5.85 -8.92
C THR A 26 -4.79 5.85 -10.38
N GLY A 27 -3.93 4.93 -10.80
CA GLY A 27 -3.34 4.88 -12.13
C GLY A 27 -2.38 6.04 -12.41
N ARG A 28 -1.97 6.79 -11.39
CA ARG A 28 -1.07 7.93 -11.58
C ARG A 28 0.30 7.43 -12.02
N THR A 29 0.83 8.10 -13.04
CA THR A 29 2.11 7.74 -13.63
C THR A 29 3.12 8.83 -13.33
N VAL A 30 4.33 8.42 -12.98
CA VAL A 30 5.45 9.30 -12.64
C VAL A 30 6.51 9.13 -13.71
N SER A 31 6.93 10.23 -14.32
CA SER A 31 8.04 10.26 -15.26
C SER A 31 9.37 10.24 -14.51
N GLY A 32 10.34 9.49 -15.00
CA GLY A 32 11.68 9.45 -14.42
C GLY A 32 12.67 8.66 -15.27
N ILE A 33 13.93 8.65 -14.82
CA ILE A 33 15.02 7.93 -15.48
C ILE A 33 15.26 6.60 -14.78
N ILE A 34 15.45 5.53 -15.54
CA ILE A 34 15.70 4.20 -14.98
C ILE A 34 17.13 4.10 -14.42
N SER A 35 17.25 3.71 -13.16
CA SER A 35 18.50 3.30 -12.54
C SER A 35 18.80 1.82 -12.80
N ALA A 36 17.83 0.93 -12.54
CA ALA A 36 18.02 -0.51 -12.72
C ALA A 36 16.72 -1.21 -13.14
N VAL A 37 16.86 -2.22 -14.01
CA VAL A 37 15.76 -3.11 -14.41
C VAL A 37 15.73 -4.31 -13.49
N LEU A 38 14.62 -4.53 -12.77
CA LEU A 38 14.48 -5.58 -11.77
C LEU A 38 13.71 -6.81 -12.27
N THR A 39 13.30 -6.82 -13.55
CA THR A 39 12.47 -7.88 -14.12
C THR A 39 13.31 -8.83 -14.95
N ARG A 40 13.16 -10.13 -14.70
CA ARG A 40 13.70 -11.20 -15.55
C ARG A 40 12.58 -11.71 -16.49
N GLY A 41 12.33 -11.00 -17.59
CA GLY A 41 11.37 -11.42 -18.62
C GLY A 41 10.31 -10.37 -19.00
N ASN A 42 9.42 -10.74 -19.94
CA ASN A 42 8.29 -9.92 -20.37
C ASN A 42 7.09 -10.13 -19.44
N HIS A 43 6.47 -9.04 -18.99
CA HIS A 43 5.36 -9.09 -18.05
C HIS A 43 4.14 -8.35 -18.62
N PRO A 44 2.94 -8.95 -18.63
CA PRO A 44 1.76 -8.40 -19.30
C PRO A 44 1.29 -7.05 -18.74
N ARG A 45 1.67 -6.72 -17.50
CA ARG A 45 1.32 -5.46 -16.84
C ARG A 45 2.48 -4.47 -16.71
N GLY A 46 3.59 -4.72 -17.40
CA GLY A 46 4.76 -3.83 -17.37
C GLY A 46 5.94 -4.37 -16.58
N ILE A 47 7.10 -3.83 -16.91
CA ILE A 47 8.40 -4.20 -16.37
C ILE A 47 8.63 -3.43 -15.07
N LYS A 48 9.03 -4.15 -14.02
CA LYS A 48 9.46 -3.58 -12.75
C LYS A 48 10.84 -2.96 -12.91
N VAL A 49 10.93 -1.65 -12.66
CA VAL A 49 12.16 -0.85 -12.72
C VAL A 49 12.33 -0.03 -11.45
N ARG A 50 13.56 0.36 -11.17
CA ARG A 50 13.94 1.33 -10.14
C ARG A 50 14.36 2.62 -10.84
N LEU A 51 13.82 3.75 -10.43
CA LEU A 51 14.24 5.07 -10.91
C LEU A 51 15.54 5.51 -10.22
N THR A 52 16.20 6.52 -10.79
CA THR A 52 17.33 7.23 -10.16
C THR A 52 16.97 7.82 -8.80
N ASP A 53 15.70 8.18 -8.59
CA ASP A 53 15.17 8.68 -7.32
C ASP A 53 15.02 7.58 -6.24
N GLY A 54 15.38 6.33 -6.54
CA GLY A 54 15.24 5.18 -5.66
C GLY A 54 13.84 4.54 -5.63
N ARG A 55 12.83 5.21 -6.21
CA ARG A 55 11.45 4.73 -6.32
C ARG A 55 11.33 3.52 -7.24
N VAL A 56 10.44 2.58 -6.93
CA VAL A 56 10.23 1.33 -7.68
C VAL A 56 8.79 1.25 -8.19
N GLY A 57 8.62 0.95 -9.49
CA GLY A 57 7.30 0.86 -10.12
C GLY A 57 7.28 0.00 -11.38
N ARG A 58 6.12 -0.07 -12.03
CA ARG A 58 5.89 -0.77 -13.29
C ARG A 58 5.89 0.23 -14.44
N VAL A 59 6.66 -0.02 -15.50
CA VAL A 59 6.66 0.82 -16.71
C VAL A 59 5.34 0.65 -17.46
N GLN A 60 4.66 1.77 -17.75
CA GLN A 60 3.47 1.80 -18.60
C GLN A 60 3.81 2.24 -20.03
N SER A 61 4.68 3.23 -20.17
CA SER A 61 5.08 3.78 -21.47
C SER A 61 6.50 4.34 -21.43
N MET A 62 7.15 4.38 -22.59
CA MET A 62 8.41 5.09 -22.78
C MET A 62 8.14 6.60 -22.73
N GLY A 63 9.02 7.36 -22.08
CA GLY A 63 8.96 8.81 -22.10
C GLY A 63 9.48 9.31 -23.44
N THR A 64 8.64 9.95 -24.25
CA THR A 64 9.15 10.91 -25.24
C THR A 64 9.50 12.16 -24.45
N GLY A 65 10.68 12.74 -24.65
CA GLY A 65 11.27 13.80 -23.80
C GLY A 65 10.55 15.14 -23.79
N GLY A 66 9.26 15.17 -23.42
CA GLY A 66 8.52 16.37 -23.02
C GLY A 66 8.43 16.40 -21.50
N GLY A 67 8.84 17.51 -20.90
CA GLY A 67 8.96 17.70 -19.45
C GLY A 67 7.68 17.44 -18.66
N PRO A 68 7.76 17.49 -17.31
CA PRO A 68 6.67 17.09 -16.43
C PRO A 68 5.44 17.97 -16.70
N GLN A 69 4.42 17.39 -17.33
CA GLN A 69 3.07 17.90 -17.25
C GLN A 69 2.48 17.32 -15.95
N PRO A 70 2.42 18.07 -14.84
CA PRO A 70 1.41 17.78 -13.85
C PRO A 70 0.07 17.83 -14.61
N ALA A 71 -0.73 16.79 -14.49
CA ALA A 71 -2.09 16.76 -15.01
C ALA A 71 -2.86 17.95 -14.41
N ALA A 72 -2.80 19.08 -15.10
CA ALA A 72 -3.66 20.22 -14.91
C ALA A 72 -4.98 19.87 -15.60
N THR A 73 -6.06 20.08 -14.86
CA THR A 73 -7.47 20.12 -15.29
C THR A 73 -8.01 18.76 -15.77
N GLU A 74 -9.22 18.28 -15.43
CA GLU A 74 -10.51 18.93 -15.60
C GLU A 74 -11.56 18.36 -14.61
N GLY A 75 -11.91 19.16 -13.61
CA GLY A 75 -13.17 19.07 -12.87
C GLY A 75 -13.90 20.40 -13.00
N GLN A 76 -14.26 20.79 -14.22
CA GLN A 76 -15.01 22.02 -14.48
C GLN A 76 -15.91 21.88 -15.71
N TRP A 77 -17.12 21.36 -15.51
CA TRP A 77 -18.32 21.65 -16.33
C TRP A 77 -19.50 21.71 -15.35
N THR A 78 -20.37 22.71 -15.26
CA THR A 78 -20.44 24.10 -15.69
C THR A 78 -21.50 24.76 -14.78
N ARG A 79 -21.26 26.00 -14.32
CA ARG A 79 -22.34 26.87 -13.84
C ARG A 79 -23.12 27.39 -15.06
N ARG A 80 -24.38 27.01 -15.18
CA ARG A 80 -25.42 27.79 -15.89
C ARG A 80 -26.54 28.00 -14.88
N GLY A 81 -26.73 29.28 -14.53
CA GLY A 81 -27.56 29.72 -13.42
C GLY A 81 -29.05 29.46 -13.64
N ASP A 82 -29.72 29.34 -12.51
CA ASP A 82 -31.16 29.52 -12.35
C ASP A 82 -31.35 30.57 -11.23
N PRO A 83 -31.93 31.76 -11.50
CA PRO A 83 -32.31 32.69 -10.47
C PRO A 83 -33.81 32.62 -10.26
N GLN A 84 -34.23 32.03 -9.15
CA GLN A 84 -35.49 32.33 -8.48
C GLN A 84 -35.35 31.90 -7.02
N GLY A 85 -35.36 32.90 -6.13
CA GLY A 85 -35.22 32.69 -4.71
C GLY A 85 -36.42 31.98 -4.11
N ALA A 86 -36.17 31.23 -3.04
CA ALA A 86 -36.91 31.29 -1.78
C ALA A 86 -36.33 30.25 -0.82
N GLU A 87 -36.03 30.74 0.39
CA GLU A 87 -36.17 30.03 1.66
C GLU A 87 -35.36 28.75 1.91
N LEU A 88 -34.35 28.88 2.77
CA LEU A 88 -33.67 27.77 3.43
C LEU A 88 -34.68 26.97 4.27
N PRO A 89 -34.93 25.68 4.04
CA PRO A 89 -35.47 24.84 5.09
C PRO A 89 -34.34 24.55 6.07
N SER A 90 -34.41 25.17 7.26
CA SER A 90 -33.64 24.77 8.44
C SER A 90 -34.00 23.34 8.82
N SER A 91 -33.37 22.38 8.16
CA SER A 91 -33.46 20.97 8.50
C SER A 91 -32.38 20.72 9.55
N ASN A 92 -32.79 20.80 10.81
CA ASN A 92 -32.07 20.15 11.90
C ASN A 92 -31.94 18.67 11.55
N VAL A 93 -30.82 18.29 10.96
CA VAL A 93 -30.49 16.88 10.75
C VAL A 93 -30.22 16.30 12.13
N GLY A 94 -31.19 15.60 12.69
CA GLY A 94 -31.07 14.92 13.97
C GLY A 94 -29.91 13.93 13.97
N LEU A 95 -29.24 13.79 15.12
CA LEU A 95 -28.12 12.88 15.39
C LEU A 95 -28.41 11.41 14.97
N ASP A 96 -29.67 11.02 14.85
CA ASP A 96 -30.11 9.68 14.43
C ASP A 96 -29.82 9.36 12.96
N ALA A 97 -29.54 10.35 12.09
CA ALA A 97 -29.14 10.10 10.70
C ALA A 97 -27.75 9.44 10.57
N TYR A 98 -26.93 9.49 11.63
CA TYR A 98 -25.59 8.91 11.67
C TYR A 98 -25.53 7.52 12.34
N VAL A 99 -26.65 7.01 12.87
CA VAL A 99 -26.69 5.66 13.42
C VAL A 99 -27.04 4.68 12.31
N VAL A 100 -26.01 4.07 11.71
CA VAL A 100 -26.18 2.93 10.80
C VAL A 100 -26.62 1.73 11.64
N ASN A 101 -27.91 1.44 11.66
CA ASN A 101 -28.42 0.17 12.17
C ASN A 101 -27.94 -0.97 11.26
N ALA A 102 -26.92 -1.70 11.74
CA ALA A 102 -26.39 -2.88 11.09
C ALA A 102 -27.47 -3.98 11.01
N ARG A 103 -27.93 -4.29 9.79
CA ARG A 103 -28.69 -5.52 9.55
C ARG A 103 -27.71 -6.70 9.49
N PRO A 104 -27.90 -7.79 10.26
CA PRO A 104 -27.06 -8.96 10.14
C PRO A 104 -27.38 -9.69 8.84
N ARG A 105 -26.46 -9.66 7.87
CA ARG A 105 -26.51 -10.56 6.71
C ARG A 105 -25.80 -11.86 7.05
N GLN A 106 -26.60 -12.84 7.42
CA GLN A 106 -26.26 -14.25 7.33
C GLN A 106 -25.97 -14.57 5.85
N ASN A 107 -24.73 -14.96 5.50
CA ASN A 107 -24.43 -16.26 4.88
C ASN A 107 -22.95 -16.34 4.44
N ARG A 108 -22.35 -17.46 4.85
CA ARG A 108 -21.20 -18.21 4.32
C ARG A 108 -20.60 -17.67 3.00
N ARG A 109 -19.25 -17.57 2.96
CA ARG A 109 -18.36 -18.48 2.19
C ARG A 109 -16.92 -17.95 2.15
N ASN A 110 -16.03 -18.67 2.84
CA ASN A 110 -14.62 -18.86 2.53
C ASN A 110 -13.70 -17.62 2.57
N GLU A 111 -13.33 -17.22 3.78
CA GLU A 111 -12.25 -16.25 4.02
C GLU A 111 -11.00 -17.01 4.51
N ARG A 112 -10.12 -17.36 3.56
CA ARG A 112 -8.72 -17.65 3.89
C ARG A 112 -8.10 -16.35 4.40
N ARG A 113 -8.10 -16.19 5.71
CA ARG A 113 -7.39 -15.14 6.44
C ARG A 113 -5.89 -15.33 6.18
N ASN A 114 -5.33 -14.50 5.32
CA ASN A 114 -3.88 -14.34 5.22
C ASN A 114 -3.51 -13.27 6.25
N GLU A 115 -3.04 -13.70 7.42
CA GLU A 115 -2.52 -12.85 8.49
C GLU A 115 -1.31 -12.04 7.97
N PRO A 116 -1.29 -10.71 8.12
CA PRO A 116 -0.06 -9.95 8.12
C PRO A 116 0.48 -9.93 9.55
N GLN A 117 1.35 -10.89 9.87
CA GLN A 117 2.21 -10.80 11.04
C GLN A 117 3.49 -10.07 10.62
N ASP A 118 3.60 -8.80 10.97
CA ASP A 118 4.87 -8.09 11.07
C ASP A 118 4.71 -7.07 12.20
N GLU A 119 4.61 -7.61 13.42
CA GLU A 119 4.72 -6.82 14.65
C GLU A 119 6.21 -6.64 14.95
N PRO A 120 6.67 -5.43 15.33
CA PRO A 120 8.06 -5.21 15.68
C PRO A 120 8.39 -5.99 16.96
N LYS A 121 9.31 -6.94 16.82
CA LYS A 121 9.87 -7.74 17.91
C LYS A 121 10.43 -6.79 18.98
N ALA A 122 9.69 -6.63 20.07
CA ALA A 122 10.14 -5.88 21.23
C ALA A 122 11.41 -6.52 21.76
N GLU A 123 12.52 -5.78 21.69
CA GLU A 123 13.80 -6.15 22.27
C GLU A 123 13.66 -6.06 23.80
N GLY A 124 13.16 -7.13 24.41
CA GLY A 124 13.14 -7.29 25.87
C GLY A 124 14.56 -7.62 26.39
N PRO A 125 14.87 -7.34 27.67
CA PRO A 125 16.11 -7.79 28.27
C PRO A 125 16.14 -9.33 28.32
N THR A 126 17.18 -9.93 27.75
CA THR A 126 17.44 -11.37 27.93
C THR A 126 17.93 -11.61 29.35
N VAL A 127 17.33 -12.58 30.03
CA VAL A 127 17.67 -12.96 31.40
C VAL A 127 18.07 -14.44 31.42
N THR A 128 19.01 -14.79 32.29
CA THR A 128 19.45 -16.18 32.47
C THR A 128 18.65 -16.86 33.59
N CYS A 129 18.35 -18.15 33.42
CA CYS A 129 17.66 -18.95 34.42
C CYS A 129 18.48 -19.05 35.72
N PRO A 130 17.92 -18.66 36.88
CA PRO A 130 18.64 -18.69 38.16
C PRO A 130 18.78 -20.09 38.77
N VAL A 131 18.08 -21.10 38.25
CA VAL A 131 18.10 -22.47 38.79
C VAL A 131 19.24 -23.30 38.21
N CYS A 132 19.50 -23.20 36.91
CA CYS A 132 20.52 -23.98 36.21
C CYS A 132 21.66 -23.15 35.58
N GLY A 133 21.43 -21.88 35.26
CA GLY A 133 22.43 -21.03 34.60
C GLY A 133 22.65 -21.31 33.10
N ASP A 134 22.10 -22.39 32.53
CA ASP A 134 22.34 -22.80 31.14
C ASP A 134 21.28 -22.29 30.14
N PHE A 135 20.20 -21.65 30.59
CA PHE A 135 19.11 -21.18 29.75
C PHE A 135 19.03 -19.64 29.74
N GLU A 136 19.21 -19.02 28.57
CA GLU A 136 19.10 -17.57 28.35
C GLU A 136 17.95 -17.26 27.40
N GLY A 137 17.05 -16.36 27.79
CA GLY A 137 15.91 -15.97 26.97
C GLY A 137 15.09 -14.84 27.58
N ASP A 138 13.97 -14.52 26.94
CA ASP A 138 13.04 -13.51 27.46
C ASP A 138 12.45 -13.98 28.81
N GLU A 139 12.07 -13.03 29.66
CA GLU A 139 11.57 -13.29 31.03
C GLU A 139 10.47 -14.37 31.08
N THR A 140 9.58 -14.36 30.08
CA THR A 140 8.50 -15.35 29.96
C THR A 140 9.04 -16.75 29.68
N ALA A 141 10.01 -16.88 28.77
CA ALA A 141 10.64 -18.16 28.45
C ALA A 141 11.41 -18.72 29.65
N VAL A 142 12.13 -17.86 30.39
CA VAL A 142 12.83 -18.25 31.61
C VAL A 142 11.84 -18.70 32.68
N ALA A 143 10.72 -18.01 32.87
CA ALA A 143 9.70 -18.40 33.85
C ALA A 143 9.10 -19.79 33.55
N HIS A 144 8.81 -20.09 32.29
CA HIS A 144 8.32 -21.41 31.89
C HIS A 144 9.37 -22.51 32.10
N HIS A 145 10.65 -22.22 31.81
CA HIS A 145 11.74 -23.15 32.04
C HIS A 145 11.94 -23.43 33.54
N VAL A 146 11.92 -22.38 34.38
CA VAL A 146 12.05 -22.47 35.84
C VAL A 146 10.91 -23.32 36.44
N ALA A 147 9.67 -23.16 35.97
CA ALA A 147 8.55 -23.97 36.44
C ALA A 147 8.75 -25.49 36.21
N GLY A 148 9.50 -25.88 35.16
CA GLY A 148 9.83 -27.27 34.89
C GLY A 148 10.78 -27.90 35.91
N HIS A 149 11.68 -27.12 36.54
CA HIS A 149 12.59 -27.62 37.57
C HIS A 149 11.90 -27.96 38.90
N PHE A 150 10.74 -27.35 39.18
CA PHE A 150 9.97 -27.56 40.41
C PHE A 150 8.83 -28.57 40.26
N ALA A 151 8.67 -29.15 39.07
CA ALA A 151 7.58 -30.09 38.76
C ALA A 151 7.98 -31.57 38.91
N ASP A 152 9.15 -31.86 39.48
CA ASP A 152 9.66 -33.20 39.80
C ASP A 152 9.92 -33.33 41.32
#